data_AF-A0A2T7PBH9-F1
#
_entry.id   AF-A0A2T7PBH9-F1
#
_cell.length_a   1.000
_cell.length_b   1.000
_cell.length_c   1.000
_cell.angle_alpha   90.00
_cell.angle_beta   90.00
_cell.angle_gamma   90.00
#
_symmetry.space_group_name_H-M   'P 1'
#
loop_
_entity.id
_entity.type
_entity.pdbx_description
1 polymer ?
#
loop_
_entity_poly.entity_id
_entity_poly.type
_entity_poly.pdbx_seq_one_letter_code
_entity_poly.pdbx_strand_id
1 'polypeptide(L)'
;MEEFVDDETTTYCSTCNCHFPVPKSPEIVQQEVKEAQKELKVETKEMSQQVRKKTSVPDQRLSSQAVGLICVVTISSIFTVVVACDVCRLFHYLLHRKDESLLTK
;
A
#
# COMPACT_ATOMS: atom_id res chain seq x y z
N MET A 1 50.62 27.82 24.84
CA MET A 1 49.95 27.05 25.89
C MET A 1 48.48 27.07 25.55
N GLU A 2 48.05 26.12 24.73
CA GLU A 2 46.64 25.75 24.55
C GLU A 2 46.65 24.24 24.40
N GLU A 3 46.30 23.55 25.49
CA GLU A 3 45.99 22.13 25.51
C GLU A 3 44.65 21.93 24.80
N PHE A 4 44.65 21.09 23.76
CA PHE A 4 43.43 20.58 23.17
C PHE A 4 43.42 19.06 23.39
N VAL A 5 42.53 18.62 24.27
CA VAL A 5 42.32 17.22 24.62
C VAL A 5 41.35 16.63 23.61
N ASP A 6 41.86 15.95 22.59
CA ASP A 6 41.05 15.06 21.73
C ASP A 6 41.41 13.60 22.04
N ASP A 7 40.43 12.92 22.63
CA ASP A 7 40.43 11.53 23.09
C ASP A 7 40.27 10.55 21.92
N GLU A 8 41.16 10.57 20.92
CA GLU A 8 41.37 9.43 20.00
C GLU A 8 42.66 9.66 19.17
N THR A 9 43.79 9.12 19.63
CA THR A 9 45.08 9.28 18.94
C THR A 9 45.15 8.47 17.65
N THR A 10 44.53 8.92 16.57
CA THR A 10 44.74 8.35 15.24
C THR A 10 46.11 8.76 14.71
N THR A 11 47.00 7.79 14.43
CA THR A 11 48.27 8.06 13.76
C THR A 11 48.03 8.32 12.28
N TYR A 12 48.23 9.57 11.86
CA TYR A 12 48.02 10.04 10.50
C TYR A 12 49.34 10.07 9.72
N CYS A 13 49.41 9.38 8.57
CA CYS A 13 50.54 9.50 7.65
C CYS A 13 50.23 10.52 6.55
N SER A 14 50.86 11.69 6.63
CA SER A 14 50.70 12.79 5.68
C SER A 14 51.21 12.48 4.27
N THR A 15 52.00 11.43 4.09
CA THR A 15 52.59 11.05 2.78
C THR A 15 51.61 10.25 1.91
N CYS A 16 50.63 9.55 2.51
CA CYS A 16 49.69 8.72 1.76
C CYS A 16 48.21 8.89 2.14
N ASN A 17 47.88 9.83 3.03
CA ASN A 17 46.53 9.98 3.60
C ASN A 17 45.98 8.65 4.17
N CYS A 18 46.87 7.82 4.71
CA CYS A 18 46.50 6.55 5.29
C CYS A 18 46.17 6.76 6.77
N HIS A 19 45.00 6.27 7.19
CA HIS A 19 44.66 6.13 8.59
C HIS A 19 45.08 4.74 9.07
N PHE A 20 45.97 4.69 10.06
CA PHE A 20 46.31 3.44 10.72
C PHE A 20 45.31 3.19 11.86
N PRO A 21 44.54 2.09 11.81
CA PRO A 21 43.62 1.79 12.90
C PRO A 21 44.42 1.47 14.16
N VAL A 22 44.22 2.26 15.21
CA VAL A 22 44.66 1.90 16.56
C VAL A 22 43.86 0.68 16.98
N PRO A 23 44.50 -0.38 17.54
CA PRO A 23 43.78 -1.56 17.97
C PRO A 23 42.83 -1.19 19.12
N LYS A 24 41.53 -1.08 18.80
CA LYS A 24 40.46 -0.96 19.79
C LYS A 24 40.23 -2.31 20.48
N SER A 25 39.88 -2.29 21.76
CA SER A 25 39.41 -3.48 22.47
C SER A 25 38.20 -4.09 21.73
N PRO A 26 38.12 -5.42 21.61
CA PRO A 26 36.99 -6.08 20.96
C PRO A 26 35.65 -5.77 21.65
N GLU A 27 35.66 -5.42 22.93
CA GLU A 27 34.46 -5.07 23.71
C GLU A 27 33.90 -3.71 23.26
N ILE A 28 34.78 -2.74 23.01
CA ILE A 28 34.41 -1.39 22.56
C ILE A 28 33.81 -1.47 21.15
N VAL A 29 34.43 -2.22 20.25
CA VAL A 29 33.94 -2.43 18.88
C VAL A 29 32.55 -3.08 18.89
N GLN A 30 32.32 -4.09 19.75
CA GLN A 30 30.99 -4.70 19.86
C GLN A 30 29.94 -3.74 20.41
N GLN A 31 30.32 -2.81 21.29
CA GLN A 31 29.42 -1.82 21.84
C GLN A 31 29.02 -0.79 20.77
N GLU A 32 30.00 -0.26 20.02
CA GLU A 32 29.76 0.66 18.89
C GLU A 32 28.85 0.02 17.83
N VAL A 33 29.08 -1.25 17.48
CA VAL A 33 28.24 -1.98 16.51
C VAL A 33 26.80 -2.16 17.01
N LYS A 34 26.61 -2.46 18.31
CA LYS A 34 25.27 -2.58 18.89
C LYS A 34 24.52 -1.26 18.92
N GLU A 35 25.23 -0.17 19.18
CA GLU A 35 24.67 1.18 19.20
C GLU A 35 24.26 1.61 17.78
N ALA A 36 25.14 1.42 16.80
CA ALA A 36 24.82 1.64 15.39
C ALA A 36 23.63 0.78 14.94
N GLN A 37 23.58 -0.51 15.29
CA GLN A 37 22.44 -1.37 14.95
C GLN A 37 21.13 -0.89 15.59
N LYS A 38 21.19 -0.33 16.79
CA LYS A 38 20.00 0.22 17.48
C LYS A 38 19.51 1.49 16.79
N GLU A 39 20.41 2.36 16.35
CA GLU A 39 20.09 3.58 15.62
C GLU A 39 19.55 3.30 14.21
N LEU A 40 20.11 2.31 13.52
CA LEU A 40 19.68 1.88 12.19
C LEU A 40 18.44 0.96 12.20
N LYS A 41 17.93 0.57 13.38
CA LYS A 41 16.75 -0.30 13.47
C LYS A 41 15.49 0.48 13.12
N VAL A 42 15.05 0.37 11.88
CA VAL A 42 13.79 0.98 11.42
C VAL A 42 12.60 0.25 12.04
N GLU A 43 11.73 0.99 12.73
CA GLU A 43 10.47 0.48 13.28
C GLU A 43 9.50 0.13 12.15
N THR A 44 9.44 -1.17 11.83
CA THR A 44 8.69 -1.67 10.67
C THR A 44 7.18 -1.42 10.73
N LYS A 45 6.61 -1.21 11.92
CA LYS A 45 5.18 -0.97 12.15
C LYS A 45 4.71 0.40 11.65
N GLU A 46 5.60 1.38 11.58
CA GLU A 46 5.30 2.75 11.15
C GLU A 46 5.78 3.02 9.71
N MET A 47 6.39 2.02 9.06
CA MET A 47 6.87 2.21 7.69
C MET A 47 5.73 2.52 6.72
N SER A 48 5.93 3.57 5.93
CA SER A 48 4.99 4.04 4.90
C SER A 48 4.54 2.93 3.95
N GLN A 49 5.38 1.92 3.71
CA GLN A 49 5.05 0.72 2.93
C GLN A 49 3.94 -0.14 3.58
N GLN A 50 3.98 -0.33 4.90
CA GLN A 50 2.93 -1.06 5.63
C GLN A 50 1.63 -0.26 5.69
N VAL A 51 1.72 1.07 5.84
CA VAL A 51 0.56 1.97 5.77
C VAL A 51 -0.09 1.87 4.39
N ARG A 52 0.68 2.02 3.31
CA ARG A 52 0.20 1.95 1.92
C ARG A 52 -0.37 0.57 1.54
N LYS A 53 0.06 -0.51 2.19
CA LYS A 53 -0.52 -1.85 1.99
C LYS A 53 -1.91 -1.99 2.61
N LYS A 54 -2.20 -1.26 3.69
CA LYS A 54 -3.48 -1.32 4.42
C LYS A 54 -4.45 -0.23 3.96
N THR A 55 -3.95 0.87 3.43
CA THR A 55 -4.76 1.97 2.92
C THR A 55 -4.86 1.87 1.40
N SER A 56 -5.99 1.35 0.91
CA SER A 56 -6.47 1.71 -0.42
C SER A 56 -6.73 3.21 -0.40
N VAL A 57 -5.72 3.98 -0.81
CA VAL A 57 -5.89 5.42 -1.01
C VAL A 57 -6.84 5.58 -2.18
N PRO A 58 -7.90 6.41 -2.07
CA PRO A 58 -8.79 6.67 -3.20
C PRO A 58 -7.96 7.17 -4.37
N ASP A 59 -7.87 6.34 -5.41
CA ASP A 59 -7.14 6.64 -6.63
C ASP A 59 -7.93 7.70 -7.42
N GLN A 60 -7.49 8.97 -7.31
CA GLN A 60 -8.03 10.08 -8.11
C GLN A 60 -7.59 10.03 -9.58
N ARG A 61 -6.79 9.02 -9.96
CA ARG A 61 -6.36 8.83 -11.34
C ARG A 61 -7.58 8.56 -12.21
N LEU A 62 -7.91 9.52 -13.08
CA LEU A 62 -9.05 9.47 -14.01
C LEU A 62 -9.12 8.15 -14.79
N SER A 63 -7.97 7.55 -15.14
CA SER A 63 -7.91 6.26 -15.83
C SER A 63 -8.51 5.10 -15.02
N SER A 64 -8.29 5.07 -13.70
CA SER A 64 -8.80 4.00 -12.82
C SER A 64 -10.31 4.12 -12.63
N GLN A 65 -10.79 5.35 -12.40
CA GLN A 65 -12.21 5.63 -12.24
C GLN A 65 -13.00 5.37 -13.52
N ALA A 66 -12.46 5.77 -14.67
CA ALA A 66 -13.09 5.52 -15.97
C ALA A 66 -13.24 4.02 -16.24
N VAL A 67 -12.19 3.23 -16.03
CA VAL A 67 -12.23 1.77 -16.22
C VAL A 67 -13.23 1.12 -15.26
N GLY A 68 -13.20 1.52 -13.98
CA GLY A 68 -14.15 1.01 -12.98
C GLY A 68 -15.61 1.30 -13.36
N LEU A 69 -15.90 2.53 -13.79
CA LEU A 69 -17.24 2.92 -14.22
C LEU A 69 -17.74 2.12 -15.43
N ILE A 70 -16.90 1.98 -16.46
CA ILE A 70 -17.26 1.22 -17.68
C ILE A 70 -17.62 -0.22 -17.31
N CYS A 71 -16.82 -0.87 -16.46
CA CYS A 71 -17.09 -2.24 -16.03
C CYS A 71 -18.43 -2.36 -15.28
N VAL A 72 -18.69 -1.47 -14.33
CA VAL A 72 -19.93 -1.48 -13.54
C VAL A 72 -21.16 -1.24 -14.43
N VAL A 73 -21.11 -0.26 -15.33
CA VAL A 73 -22.21 0.04 -16.26
C VAL A 73 -22.45 -1.14 -17.22
N THR A 74 -21.39 -1.77 -17.72
CA THR A 74 -21.53 -2.89 -18.65
C THR A 74 -22.17 -4.10 -17.98
N ILE A 75 -21.69 -4.51 -16.80
CA ILE A 75 -22.24 -5.67 -16.08
C ILE A 75 -23.69 -5.38 -15.65
N SER A 76 -23.95 -4.22 -15.06
CA SER A 76 -25.29 -3.85 -14.60
C SER A 76 -26.32 -3.79 -15.74
N SER A 77 -25.94 -3.31 -16.92
CA SER A 77 -26.84 -3.26 -18.08
C SER A 77 -27.25 -4.65 -18.57
N ILE A 78 -26.32 -5.61 -18.63
CA ILE A 78 -26.62 -7.00 -19.02
C ILE A 78 -27.61 -7.62 -18.03
N PHE A 79 -27.35 -7.50 -16.73
CA PHE A 79 -28.26 -8.00 -15.69
C PHE A 79 -29.65 -7.36 -15.78
N THR A 80 -29.70 -6.04 -16.02
CA THR A 80 -30.95 -5.31 -16.17
C THR A 80 -31.77 -5.83 -17.34
N VAL A 81 -31.14 -6.12 -18.49
CA VAL A 81 -31.83 -6.66 -19.67
C VAL A 81 -32.41 -8.04 -19.39
N VAL A 82 -31.65 -8.93 -18.73
CA VAL A 82 -32.13 -10.28 -18.38
C VAL A 82 -33.34 -10.18 -17.44
N VAL A 83 -33.22 -9.40 -16.36
CA VAL A 83 -34.32 -9.21 -15.40
C VAL A 83 -35.53 -8.56 -16.07
N ALA A 84 -35.33 -7.55 -16.92
CA ALA A 84 -36.41 -6.89 -17.64
C ALA A 84 -37.15 -7.86 -18.59
N CYS A 85 -36.44 -8.74 -19.29
CA CYS A 85 -37.05 -9.77 -20.13
C CYS A 85 -37.96 -10.70 -19.32
N ASP A 86 -37.50 -11.17 -18.16
CA ASP A 86 -38.28 -12.05 -17.30
C ASP A 86 -39.51 -11.34 -16.72
N VAL A 87 -39.33 -10.10 -16.28
CA VAL A 87 -40.40 -9.24 -15.76
C VAL A 87 -41.45 -8.94 -16.83
N CYS A 88 -41.04 -8.61 -18.06
CA CYS A 88 -41.94 -8.40 -19.18
C CYS A 88 -42.76 -9.65 -19.50
N ARG A 89 -42.13 -10.84 -19.52
CA ARG A 89 -42.83 -12.12 -19.71
C ARG A 89 -43.84 -12.38 -18.60
N LEU A 90 -43.46 -12.12 -17.35
CA LEU A 90 -44.34 -12.27 -16.21
C LEU A 90 -45.54 -11.30 -16.30
N PHE A 91 -45.31 -10.03 -16.62
CA PHE A 91 -46.39 -9.07 -16.80
C PHE A 91 -47.34 -9.46 -17.93
N HIS A 92 -46.81 -9.89 -19.08
CA HIS A 92 -47.63 -10.39 -20.17
C HIS A 92 -48.52 -11.55 -19.70
N TYR A 93 -47.96 -12.52 -18.98
CA TYR A 93 -48.71 -13.65 -18.44
C TYR A 93 -49.79 -13.21 -17.43
N LEU A 94 -49.44 -12.31 -16.50
CA LEU A 94 -50.36 -11.84 -15.48
C LEU A 94 -51.50 -10.98 -16.04
N LEU A 95 -51.22 -10.14 -17.04
CA LEU A 95 -52.23 -9.32 -17.71
C LEU A 95 -53.16 -10.19 -18.57
N HIS A 96 -52.61 -11.12 -19.35
CA HIS A 96 -53.41 -12.07 -20.13
C HIS A 96 -54.34 -12.91 -19.23
N ARG A 97 -53.84 -13.38 -18.07
CA ARG A 97 -54.66 -14.12 -17.11
C ARG A 97 -55.76 -13.26 -16.48
N LYS A 98 -55.51 -11.97 -16.24
CA LYS A 98 -56.53 -11.05 -15.72
C LYS A 98 -57.66 -10.86 -16.73
N ASP A 99 -57.36 -10.69 -18.00
CA ASP A 99 -58.37 -10.51 -19.04
C ASP A 99 -59.28 -11.74 -19.18
N GLU A 100 -58.71 -12.95 -19.20
CA GLU A 100 -59.46 -14.21 -19.17
C GLU A 100 -60.39 -14.32 -17.94
N SER A 101 -59.92 -13.90 -16.77
CA SER A 101 -60.72 -13.93 -15.52
C SER A 101 -61.87 -12.92 -15.50
N LEU A 102 -61.77 -11.84 -16.27
CA LEU A 102 -62.84 -10.84 -16.43
C LEU A 102 -63.86 -11.26 -17.48
N LEU A 103 -63.46 -11.99 -18.53
CA LEU A 103 -64.34 -12.52 -19.57
C LEU A 103 -65.23 -13.69 -19.11
N THR A 104 -64.83 -14.40 -18.05
CA THR A 104 -65.55 -15.59 -17.54
C THR A 104 -66.57 -15.25 -16.44
N LYS A 105 -66.79 -13.97 -16.13
CA LYS A 105 -67.60 -13.49 -15.00
C LYS A 105 -68.78 -12.64 -15.48
#